data_AF-A0A9X2DNR4-F1
#
_entry.id   AF-A0A9X2DNR4-F1
#
_cell.length_a   1.000
_cell.length_b   1.000
_cell.length_c   1.000
_cell.angle_alpha   90.00
_cell.angle_beta   90.00
_cell.angle_gamma   90.00
#
_symmetry.space_group_name_H-M   'P 1'
#
loop_
_entity.id
_entity.type
_entity.pdbx_description
1 polymer ?
#
loop_
_entity_poly.entity_id
_entity_poly.type
_entity_poly.pdbx_seq_one_letter_code
_entity_poly.pdbx_strand_id
1 'polypeptide(L)'
;MTLAYSILLFCTLLLTVISLLIYVQQKKLKAAILTLTDSLKEAERTAATDAETALKEERRAHLLLLCYRLREAVAKQQFDIHAHLISDTPTSHGLSEANLAELFSAEAALVIQRYWSAYRHYLEAHWLDQNGAVKTVFRGKAELADTELGRLHLASKELVKQFDKWLIQLEKAT
;
A
#
# COMPACT_ATOMS: atom_id res chain seq x y z
N MET A 1 9.93 -76.79 36.62
CA MET A 1 10.39 -76.18 35.36
C MET A 1 9.22 -75.60 34.54
N THR A 2 8.12 -76.32 34.34
CA THR A 2 6.94 -75.87 33.57
C THR A 2 6.33 -74.53 34.04
N LEU A 3 6.26 -74.29 35.36
CA LEU A 3 5.67 -73.06 35.93
C LEU A 3 6.52 -71.79 35.64
N ALA A 4 7.84 -71.92 35.61
CA ALA A 4 8.73 -70.83 35.23
C ALA A 4 8.59 -70.49 33.72
N TYR A 5 8.43 -71.51 32.88
CA TYR A 5 8.15 -71.33 31.45
C TYR A 5 6.79 -70.64 31.20
N SER A 6 5.74 -71.00 31.95
CA SER A 6 4.43 -70.35 31.79
C SER A 6 4.45 -68.89 32.22
N ILE A 7 5.19 -68.54 33.28
CA ILE A 7 5.36 -67.14 33.71
C ILE A 7 6.14 -66.35 32.65
N LEU A 8 7.24 -66.91 32.13
CA LEU A 8 8.02 -66.28 31.08
C LEU A 8 7.16 -66.00 29.84
N LEU A 9 6.38 -66.99 29.38
CA LEU A 9 5.47 -66.85 28.25
C LEU A 9 4.43 -65.75 28.50
N PHE A 10 3.83 -65.72 29.68
CA PHE A 10 2.87 -64.67 30.05
C PHE A 10 3.51 -63.27 30.03
N CYS A 11 4.72 -63.12 30.58
CA CYS A 11 5.46 -61.86 30.54
C CYS A 11 5.77 -61.43 29.10
N THR A 12 6.19 -62.36 28.23
CA THR A 12 6.45 -62.04 26.81
C THR A 12 5.18 -61.60 26.09
N LEU A 13 4.05 -62.26 26.32
CA LEU A 13 2.75 -61.88 25.76
C LEU A 13 2.31 -60.49 26.24
N LEU A 14 2.50 -60.20 27.53
CA LEU A 14 2.13 -58.90 28.09
C LEU A 14 3.00 -57.77 27.51
N LEU A 15 4.30 -58.01 27.35
CA LEU A 15 5.21 -57.07 26.69
C LEU A 15 4.83 -56.82 25.22
N THR A 16 4.47 -57.85 24.46
CA THR A 16 4.06 -57.66 23.05
C THR A 16 2.76 -56.87 22.94
N VAL A 17 1.78 -57.10 23.83
CA VAL A 17 0.55 -56.31 23.88
C VAL A 17 0.84 -54.84 24.21
N ILE A 18 1.69 -54.56 25.20
CA ILE A 18 2.09 -53.18 25.54
C ILE A 18 2.81 -52.52 24.37
N SER A 19 3.77 -53.20 23.74
CA SER A 19 4.46 -52.68 22.56
C SER A 19 3.50 -52.37 21.40
N LEU A 20 2.49 -53.21 21.18
CA LEU A 20 1.46 -52.98 20.17
C LEU A 20 0.62 -51.73 20.50
N LEU A 21 0.21 -51.56 21.76
CA LEU A 21 -0.54 -50.38 22.20
C LEU A 21 0.28 -49.09 22.01
N ILE A 22 1.56 -49.11 22.40
CA ILE A 22 2.48 -47.98 22.19
C ILE A 22 2.61 -47.67 20.70
N TYR A 23 2.77 -48.69 19.85
CA TYR A 23 2.89 -48.50 18.40
C TYR A 23 1.63 -47.85 17.80
N VAL A 24 0.44 -48.31 18.20
CA VAL A 24 -0.83 -47.70 17.75
C VAL A 24 -0.95 -46.25 18.21
N GLN A 25 -0.58 -45.94 19.46
CA GLN A 25 -0.58 -44.57 19.96
C GLN A 25 0.42 -43.68 19.22
N GLN A 26 1.64 -44.16 18.98
CA GLN A 26 2.65 -43.44 18.21
C GLN A 26 2.16 -43.15 16.78
N LYS A 27 1.47 -44.10 16.14
CA LYS A 27 0.89 -43.88 14.81
C LYS A 27 -0.17 -42.78 14.83
N LYS A 28 -1.05 -42.77 15.83
CA LYS A 28 -2.07 -41.71 16.02
C LYS A 28 -1.43 -40.36 16.28
N LEU A 29 -0.42 -40.30 17.15
CA LEU A 29 0.28 -39.06 17.47
C LEU A 29 1.04 -38.50 16.27
N LYS A 30 1.72 -39.36 15.50
CA LYS A 30 2.37 -38.94 14.25
C LYS A 30 1.37 -38.39 13.24
N ALA A 31 0.22 -39.04 13.07
CA ALA A 31 -0.84 -38.53 12.21
C ALA A 31 -1.35 -37.16 12.67
N ALA A 32 -1.60 -36.98 13.98
CA ALA A 32 -2.02 -35.71 14.55
C ALA A 32 -0.98 -34.59 14.37
N ILE A 33 0.31 -34.89 14.56
CA ILE A 33 1.41 -33.94 14.33
C ILE A 33 1.48 -33.53 12.86
N LEU A 34 1.33 -34.49 11.93
CA LEU A 34 1.32 -34.19 10.49
C LEU A 34 0.15 -33.27 10.14
N THR A 35 -1.07 -33.57 10.61
CA THR A 35 -2.23 -32.72 10.37
C THR A 35 -2.05 -31.32 10.95
N LEU A 36 -1.51 -31.19 12.16
CA LEU A 36 -1.23 -29.88 12.77
C LEU A 36 -0.18 -29.10 11.98
N THR A 37 0.86 -29.77 11.50
CA THR A 37 1.91 -29.15 10.69
C THR A 37 1.35 -28.64 9.36
N ASP A 38 0.47 -29.41 8.73
CA ASP A 38 -0.18 -29.01 7.48
C ASP A 38 -1.14 -27.84 7.70
N SER A 39 -1.96 -27.87 8.76
CA SER A 39 -2.82 -26.73 9.14
C SER A 39 -2.02 -25.47 9.48
N LEU A 40 -0.85 -25.61 10.13
CA LEU A 40 0.01 -24.48 10.43
C LEU A 40 0.60 -23.87 9.16
N LYS A 41 1.08 -24.70 8.21
CA LYS A 41 1.55 -24.22 6.90
C LYS A 41 0.45 -23.53 6.10
N GLU A 42 -0.78 -24.05 6.17
CA GLU A 42 -1.93 -23.42 5.53
C GLU A 42 -2.22 -22.05 6.17
N ALA A 43 -2.26 -21.97 7.49
CA ALA A 43 -2.45 -20.72 8.21
C ALA A 43 -1.34 -19.69 7.91
N GLU A 44 -0.07 -20.12 7.83
CA GLU A 44 1.05 -19.24 7.44
C GLU A 44 0.88 -18.69 6.03
N ARG A 45 0.43 -19.51 5.07
CA ARG A 45 0.17 -19.08 3.69
C ARG A 45 -0.96 -18.06 3.63
N THR A 46 -2.07 -18.34 4.31
CA THR A 46 -3.21 -17.41 4.38
C THR A 46 -2.78 -16.09 5.03
N ALA A 47 -2.07 -16.14 6.15
CA ALA A 47 -1.56 -14.94 6.82
C ALA A 47 -0.61 -14.12 5.93
N ALA A 48 0.24 -14.78 5.15
CA ALA A 48 1.11 -14.11 4.19
C ALA A 48 0.32 -13.41 3.07
N THR A 49 -0.70 -14.07 2.52
CA THR A 49 -1.59 -13.48 1.49
C THR A 49 -2.41 -12.31 2.04
N ASP A 50 -2.92 -12.42 3.26
CA ASP A 50 -3.67 -11.35 3.93
C ASP A 50 -2.76 -10.14 4.19
N ALA A 51 -1.54 -10.37 4.68
CA ALA A 51 -0.55 -9.31 4.88
C ALA A 51 -0.17 -8.61 3.57
N GLU A 52 0.01 -9.36 2.48
CA GLU A 52 0.28 -8.78 1.16
C GLU A 52 -0.89 -7.92 0.67
N THR A 53 -2.12 -8.39 0.86
CA THR A 53 -3.33 -7.67 0.48
C THR A 53 -3.47 -6.38 1.29
N ALA A 54 -3.29 -6.45 2.61
CA ALA A 54 -3.32 -5.28 3.50
C ALA A 54 -2.25 -4.24 3.11
N LEU A 55 -1.04 -4.68 2.77
CA LEU A 55 0.02 -3.79 2.30
C LEU A 55 -0.33 -3.11 0.97
N LYS A 56 -1.01 -3.81 0.05
CA LYS A 56 -1.49 -3.21 -1.21
C LYS A 56 -2.54 -2.13 -0.94
N GLU A 57 -3.50 -2.39 -0.05
CA GLU A 57 -4.52 -1.40 0.32
C GLU A 57 -3.90 -0.17 1.01
N GLU A 58 -2.93 -0.38 1.90
CA GLU A 58 -2.21 0.73 2.55
C GLU A 58 -1.48 1.60 1.52
N ARG A 59 -0.81 0.99 0.54
CA ARG A 59 -0.15 1.72 -0.55
C ARG A 59 -1.14 2.52 -1.41
N ARG A 60 -2.32 1.95 -1.71
CA ARG A 60 -3.40 2.65 -2.42
C ARG A 60 -3.87 3.87 -1.62
N ALA A 61 -4.19 3.67 -0.34
CA ALA A 61 -4.66 4.72 0.56
C ALA A 61 -3.62 5.84 0.70
N HIS A 62 -2.34 5.49 0.86
CA HIS A 62 -1.25 6.46 0.92
C HIS A 62 -1.18 7.30 -0.36
N LEU A 63 -1.28 6.69 -1.54
CA LEU A 63 -1.22 7.43 -2.80
C LEU A 63 -2.42 8.38 -2.97
N LEU A 64 -3.63 7.96 -2.58
CA LEU A 64 -4.80 8.82 -2.57
C LEU A 64 -4.62 9.99 -1.57
N LEU A 65 -4.08 9.73 -0.38
CA LEU A 65 -3.77 10.77 0.60
C LEU A 65 -2.80 11.81 0.03
N LEU A 66 -1.77 11.37 -0.71
CA LEU A 66 -0.87 12.28 -1.42
C LEU A 66 -1.62 13.13 -2.44
N CYS A 67 -2.52 12.55 -3.24
CA CYS A 67 -3.34 13.32 -4.18
C CYS A 67 -4.16 14.40 -3.46
N TYR A 68 -4.87 14.07 -2.38
CA TYR A 68 -5.61 15.06 -1.60
C TYR A 68 -4.70 16.15 -1.00
N ARG A 69 -3.50 15.79 -0.53
CA ARG A 69 -2.51 16.75 -0.02
C ARG A 69 -2.05 17.72 -1.10
N LEU A 70 -1.76 17.23 -2.30
CA LEU A 70 -1.41 18.09 -3.45
C LEU A 70 -2.58 19.03 -3.78
N ARG A 71 -3.80 18.50 -3.83
CA ARG A 71 -5.01 19.29 -4.07
C ARG A 71 -5.16 20.41 -3.06
N GLU A 72 -5.03 20.11 -1.77
CA GLU A 72 -5.14 21.09 -0.71
C GLU A 72 -4.05 22.16 -0.79
N ALA A 73 -2.80 21.73 -1.04
CA ALA A 73 -1.67 22.64 -1.18
C ALA A 73 -1.90 23.65 -2.32
N VAL A 74 -2.36 23.19 -3.49
CA VAL A 74 -2.70 24.05 -4.63
C VAL A 74 -3.95 24.89 -4.34
N ALA A 75 -4.95 24.33 -3.66
CA ALA A 75 -6.18 25.04 -3.37
C ALA A 75 -5.98 26.27 -2.49
N LYS A 76 -5.05 26.22 -1.55
CA LYS A 76 -4.70 27.39 -0.72
C LYS A 76 -4.03 28.51 -1.53
N GLN A 77 -3.32 28.17 -2.61
CA GLN A 77 -2.69 29.15 -3.52
C GLN A 77 -3.70 29.94 -4.37
N GLN A 78 -4.99 29.61 -4.31
CA GLN A 78 -6.02 30.37 -5.02
C GLN A 78 -6.28 31.76 -4.41
N PHE A 79 -5.86 31.96 -3.15
CA PHE A 79 -6.18 33.15 -2.36
C PHE A 79 -4.92 33.88 -1.90
N ASP A 80 -3.94 33.14 -1.38
CA ASP A 80 -2.69 33.69 -0.87
C ASP A 80 -1.52 32.74 -1.15
N ILE A 81 -0.30 33.29 -1.17
CA ILE A 81 0.93 32.55 -1.45
C ILE A 81 1.43 31.86 -0.19
N HIS A 82 1.30 30.54 -0.18
CA HIS A 82 1.82 29.67 0.87
C HIS A 82 2.94 28.79 0.32
N ALA A 83 4.12 29.39 0.10
CA ALA A 83 5.27 28.71 -0.50
C ALA A 83 5.72 27.46 0.27
N HIS A 84 5.65 27.48 1.60
CA HIS A 84 6.00 26.32 2.43
C HIS A 84 5.12 25.10 2.10
N LEU A 85 3.82 25.28 1.85
CA LEU A 85 2.93 24.17 1.49
C LEU A 85 3.31 23.52 0.17
N ILE A 86 3.84 24.28 -0.78
CA ILE A 86 4.32 23.78 -2.08
C ILE A 86 5.72 23.17 -1.96
N SER A 87 6.55 23.70 -1.08
CA SER A 87 7.87 23.11 -0.79
C SER A 87 7.75 21.76 -0.08
N ASP A 88 6.75 21.59 0.78
CA ASP A 88 6.56 20.38 1.59
C ASP A 88 5.85 19.25 0.83
N THR A 89 5.31 19.54 -0.35
CA THR A 89 4.64 18.55 -1.18
C THR A 89 5.64 17.72 -1.98
N PRO A 90 5.42 16.40 -2.08
CA PRO A 90 6.28 15.54 -2.89
C PRO A 90 6.20 15.91 -4.38
N THR A 91 7.32 15.77 -5.09
CA THR A 91 7.38 15.97 -6.56
C THR A 91 7.04 14.71 -7.35
N SER A 92 6.99 13.56 -6.67
CA SER A 92 6.66 12.24 -7.24
C SER A 92 5.90 11.40 -6.21
N HIS A 93 5.03 10.51 -6.68
CA HIS A 93 4.38 9.50 -5.83
C HIS A 93 5.30 8.34 -5.43
N GLY A 94 6.50 8.24 -6.03
CA GLY A 94 7.52 7.25 -5.63
C GLY A 94 7.27 5.80 -6.08
N LEU A 95 6.31 5.55 -6.97
CA LEU A 95 6.05 4.22 -7.52
C LEU A 95 6.49 4.12 -8.98
N SER A 96 6.97 2.95 -9.40
CA SER A 96 7.17 2.62 -10.81
C SER A 96 5.83 2.39 -11.51
N GLU A 97 5.81 2.44 -12.83
CA GLU A 97 4.61 2.13 -13.62
C GLU A 97 4.11 0.70 -13.38
N ALA A 98 5.02 -0.26 -13.22
CA ALA A 98 4.69 -1.64 -12.88
C ALA A 98 3.98 -1.74 -11.53
N ASN A 99 4.54 -1.09 -10.49
CA ASN A 99 3.92 -1.07 -9.15
C ASN A 99 2.55 -0.37 -9.18
N LEU A 100 2.39 0.67 -10.01
CA LEU A 100 1.12 1.36 -10.15
C LEU A 100 0.06 0.47 -10.82
N ALA A 101 0.45 -0.31 -11.83
CA ALA A 101 -0.42 -1.26 -12.52
C ALA A 101 -0.80 -2.48 -11.64
N GLU A 102 0.04 -2.86 -10.69
CA GLU A 102 -0.30 -3.87 -9.68
C GLU A 102 -1.30 -3.36 -8.65
N LEU A 103 -1.24 -2.06 -8.32
CA LEU A 103 -2.09 -1.45 -7.31
C LEU A 103 -3.42 -0.97 -7.90
N PHE A 104 -3.46 -0.42 -9.10
CA PHE A 104 -4.65 0.23 -9.64
C PHE A 104 -5.07 -0.40 -10.97
N SER A 105 -6.37 -0.26 -11.29
CA SER A 105 -6.84 -0.54 -12.65
C SER A 105 -6.09 0.35 -13.65
N ALA A 106 -6.00 -0.10 -14.92
CA ALA A 106 -5.29 0.65 -15.96
C ALA A 106 -5.84 2.10 -16.11
N GLU A 107 -7.15 2.27 -15.97
CA GLU A 107 -7.80 3.59 -16.00
C GLU A 107 -7.36 4.45 -14.81
N ALA A 108 -7.44 3.93 -13.58
CA ALA A 108 -7.02 4.67 -12.40
C ALA A 108 -5.51 5.01 -12.43
N ALA A 109 -4.66 4.09 -12.90
CA ALA A 109 -3.24 4.34 -13.08
C ALA A 109 -2.96 5.50 -14.05
N LEU A 110 -3.68 5.57 -15.18
CA LEU A 110 -3.58 6.69 -16.13
C LEU A 110 -4.06 8.01 -15.51
N VAL A 111 -5.13 7.98 -14.71
CA VAL A 111 -5.62 9.18 -14.01
C VAL A 111 -4.58 9.68 -13.00
N ILE A 112 -3.96 8.79 -12.22
CA ILE A 112 -2.87 9.13 -11.30
C ILE A 112 -1.69 9.74 -12.08
N GLN A 113 -1.26 9.15 -13.18
CA GLN A 113 -0.17 9.71 -13.99
C GLN A 113 -0.49 11.12 -14.49
N ARG A 114 -1.71 11.35 -14.99
CA ARG A 114 -2.17 12.68 -15.42
C ARG A 114 -2.16 13.67 -14.27
N TYR A 115 -2.64 13.24 -13.10
CA TYR A 115 -2.68 14.04 -11.88
C TYR A 115 -1.29 14.59 -11.52
N TRP A 116 -0.31 13.69 -11.42
CA TRP A 116 1.07 14.04 -11.06
C TRP A 116 1.79 14.81 -12.17
N SER A 117 1.52 14.51 -13.43
CA SER A 117 2.07 15.28 -14.56
C SER A 117 1.57 16.72 -14.57
N ALA A 118 0.28 16.94 -14.33
CA ALA A 118 -0.30 18.28 -14.28
C ALA A 118 0.27 19.09 -13.10
N TYR A 119 0.43 18.44 -11.94
CA TYR A 119 1.06 19.06 -10.78
C TYR A 119 2.51 19.48 -11.06
N ARG A 120 3.31 18.60 -11.67
CA ARG A 120 4.71 18.89 -12.00
C ARG A 120 4.84 20.03 -12.99
N HIS A 121 4.00 20.04 -14.03
CA HIS A 121 3.94 21.14 -14.99
C HIS A 121 3.57 22.46 -14.32
N TYR A 122 2.62 22.44 -13.39
CA TYR A 122 2.27 23.61 -12.59
C TYR A 122 3.43 24.12 -11.73
N LEU A 123 4.21 23.23 -11.13
CA LEU A 123 5.42 23.61 -10.40
C LEU A 123 6.45 24.27 -11.32
N GLU A 124 6.78 23.63 -12.44
CA GLU A 124 7.76 24.13 -13.41
C GLU A 124 7.35 25.48 -14.00
N ALA A 125 6.06 25.65 -14.34
CA ALA A 125 5.57 26.88 -14.97
C ALA A 125 5.44 28.05 -13.99
N HIS A 126 5.08 27.77 -12.73
CA HIS A 126 4.68 28.83 -11.80
C HIS A 126 5.54 28.92 -10.55
N TRP A 127 6.06 27.81 -10.00
CA TRP A 127 6.72 27.80 -8.69
C TRP A 127 8.23 27.68 -8.73
N LEU A 128 8.81 27.06 -9.75
CA LEU A 128 10.25 26.87 -9.82
C LEU A 128 10.94 28.07 -10.48
N ASP A 129 12.14 28.38 -10.01
CA ASP A 129 13.05 29.32 -10.66
C ASP A 129 13.94 28.59 -11.69
N GLN A 130 14.88 29.33 -12.30
CA GLN A 130 15.81 28.78 -13.29
C GLN A 130 16.77 27.71 -12.71
N ASN A 131 16.93 27.68 -11.38
CA ASN A 131 17.76 26.71 -10.68
C ASN A 131 16.93 25.52 -10.16
N GLY A 132 15.62 25.49 -10.41
CA GLY A 132 14.71 24.49 -9.88
C GLY A 132 14.36 24.66 -8.40
N ALA A 133 14.64 25.83 -7.80
CA ALA A 133 14.26 26.15 -6.43
C ALA A 133 12.84 26.73 -6.38
N VAL A 134 12.12 26.47 -5.29
CA VAL A 134 10.76 27.00 -5.08
C VAL A 134 10.82 28.50 -4.81
N LYS A 135 10.16 29.29 -5.65
CA LYS A 135 10.01 30.74 -5.52
C LYS A 135 9.15 31.09 -4.31
N THR A 136 9.54 32.15 -3.63
CA THR A 136 8.80 32.72 -2.48
C THR A 136 8.22 34.10 -2.77
N VAL A 137 8.65 34.75 -3.86
CA VAL A 137 8.24 36.11 -4.24
C VAL A 137 7.69 36.09 -5.66
N PHE A 138 6.47 36.62 -5.83
CA PHE A 138 5.75 36.69 -7.10
C PHE A 138 5.44 38.14 -7.44
N ARG A 139 5.66 38.54 -8.70
CA ARG A 139 5.51 39.94 -9.11
C ARG A 139 4.07 40.30 -9.50
N GLY A 140 3.65 41.51 -9.13
CA GLY A 140 2.39 42.13 -9.54
C GLY A 140 1.25 41.91 -8.56
N LYS A 141 0.01 42.12 -9.03
CA LYS A 141 -1.20 42.13 -8.19
C LYS A 141 -2.09 40.95 -8.55
N ALA A 142 -2.68 40.31 -7.54
CA ALA A 142 -3.53 39.13 -7.73
C ALA A 142 -4.77 39.39 -8.60
N GLU A 143 -5.29 40.63 -8.64
CA GLU A 143 -6.44 40.99 -9.46
C GLU A 143 -6.10 41.14 -10.96
N LEU A 144 -4.82 41.31 -11.29
CA LEU A 144 -4.34 41.53 -12.65
C LEU A 144 -3.85 40.21 -13.25
N ALA A 145 -4.65 39.63 -14.14
CA ALA A 145 -4.41 38.30 -14.72
C ALA A 145 -3.17 38.20 -15.61
N ASP A 146 -2.59 39.32 -16.05
CA ASP A 146 -1.36 39.40 -16.84
C ASP A 146 -0.09 39.37 -15.96
N THR A 147 -0.23 39.62 -14.66
CA THR A 147 0.89 39.56 -13.72
C THR A 147 1.29 38.13 -13.39
N GLU A 148 2.48 37.95 -12.82
CA GLU A 148 2.94 36.62 -12.39
C GLU A 148 2.03 36.05 -11.31
N LEU A 149 1.70 36.86 -10.30
CA LEU A 149 0.82 36.47 -9.20
C LEU A 149 -0.60 36.15 -9.69
N GLY A 150 -1.18 36.99 -10.56
CA GLY A 150 -2.51 36.76 -11.13
C GLY A 150 -2.59 35.46 -11.95
N ARG A 151 -1.56 35.17 -12.77
CA ARG A 151 -1.47 33.92 -13.52
C ARG A 151 -1.37 32.70 -12.63
N LEU A 152 -0.62 32.77 -11.53
CA LEU A 152 -0.51 31.67 -10.56
C LEU A 152 -1.85 31.36 -9.90
N HIS A 153 -2.57 32.39 -9.42
CA HIS A 153 -3.89 32.20 -8.82
C HIS A 153 -4.89 31.60 -9.82
N LEU A 154 -4.87 32.06 -11.08
CA LEU A 154 -5.71 31.51 -12.14
C LEU A 154 -5.38 30.04 -12.44
N ALA A 155 -4.08 29.72 -12.60
CA ALA A 155 -3.62 28.35 -12.82
C ALA A 155 -3.97 27.42 -11.65
N SER A 156 -3.86 27.92 -10.41
CA SER A 156 -4.25 27.17 -9.20
C SER A 156 -5.74 26.83 -9.21
N LYS A 157 -6.61 27.80 -9.54
CA LYS A 157 -8.07 27.59 -9.65
C LYS A 157 -8.41 26.54 -10.71
N GLU A 158 -7.73 26.58 -11.85
CA GLU A 158 -7.98 25.63 -12.93
C GLU A 158 -7.47 24.23 -12.59
N LEU A 159 -6.27 24.13 -12.02
CA LEU A 159 -5.70 22.85 -11.61
C LEU A 159 -6.53 22.17 -10.52
N VAL A 160 -7.05 22.92 -9.55
CA VAL A 160 -7.95 22.37 -8.51
C VAL A 160 -9.21 21.76 -9.13
N LYS A 161 -9.83 22.42 -10.12
CA LYS A 161 -10.99 21.85 -10.82
C LYS A 161 -10.64 20.55 -11.54
N GLN A 162 -9.45 20.45 -12.12
CA GLN A 162 -8.98 19.22 -12.77
C GLN A 162 -8.72 18.12 -11.73
N PHE A 163 -8.07 18.45 -10.62
CA PHE A 163 -7.86 17.55 -9.50
C PHE A 163 -9.17 17.01 -8.94
N ASP A 164 -10.17 17.86 -8.73
CA ASP A 164 -11.47 17.44 -8.22
C ASP A 164 -12.15 16.46 -9.20
N LYS A 165 -12.07 16.70 -10.51
CA LYS A 165 -12.57 15.75 -11.53
C LYS A 165 -11.85 14.41 -11.50
N TRP A 166 -10.52 14.42 -11.38
CA TRP A 166 -9.73 13.20 -11.35
C TRP A 166 -9.90 12.43 -10.05
N LEU A 167 -10.05 13.09 -8.90
CA LEU A 167 -10.36 12.43 -7.63
C LEU A 167 -11.72 11.72 -7.70
N ILE A 168 -12.75 12.36 -8.27
CA ILE A 168 -14.05 11.72 -8.51
C ILE A 168 -13.94 10.52 -9.46
N GLN A 169 -13.05 10.58 -10.46
CA GLN A 169 -12.79 9.44 -11.34
C GLN A 169 -12.10 8.30 -10.59
N LEU A 170 -11.12 8.61 -9.74
CA LEU A 170 -10.41 7.62 -8.93
C LEU A 170 -11.34 6.93 -7.95
N GLU A 171 -12.19 7.68 -7.24
CA GLU A 171 -13.19 7.12 -6.32
C GLU A 171 -14.17 6.14 -6.99
N LYS A 172 -14.41 6.28 -8.30
CA LYS A 172 -15.26 5.37 -9.07
C LYS A 172 -14.52 4.16 -9.63
N ALA A 173 -13.19 4.27 -9.78
CA ALA A 173 -12.34 3.28 -10.42
C ALA A 173 -11.60 2.38 -9.42
N THR A 174 -11.59 2.76 -8.13
CA THR A 174 -11.21 1.93 -6.98
C THR A 174 -12.42 1.20 -6.43
#